data_AF-A0A1A3CPD9-F1
#
_entry.id   AF-A0A1A3CPD9-F1
#
_cell.length_a   1.000
_cell.length_b   1.000
_cell.length_c   1.000
_cell.angle_alpha   90.00
_cell.angle_beta   90.00
_cell.angle_gamma   90.00
#
_symmetry.space_group_name_H-M   'P 1'
#
loop_
_entity.id
_entity.type
_entity.pdbx_description
1 polymer ?
#
loop_
_entity_poly.entity_id
_entity_poly.type
_entity_poly.pdbx_seq_one_letter_code
_entity_poly.pdbx_strand_id
1 'polypeptide(L)'
;MKIKHDTGYGIREFVSPKKFVANILCEKHNNDLHIADDAALAVATFLRTISLRYRNGAGEWGEYEEITVSGDDFQAWVLKLILNHVAGKAFAHQKGQFVRPFPPEAIDVLLGRAMWPRNWGLCVAGDAANKDLKINAFDRLEDVTTEWLSFQPFIHNDGWVGGGIVNLNGVGFGLTFFDPSRDNPSAFNNPGNPLRRSIQRPGYMAWENNGVQKRINFTWSDVWEHKTITYTMIRGN
;
A
#
# COMPACT_ATOMS: atom_id res chain seq x y z
N MET A 1 19.61 1.62 3.25
CA MET A 1 18.23 1.12 3.28
C MET A 1 17.99 0.31 2.01
N LYS A 2 17.43 -0.91 2.07
CA LYS A 2 17.09 -1.75 0.90
C LYS A 2 15.58 -1.92 0.84
N ILE A 3 15.03 -2.08 -0.35
CA ILE A 3 13.60 -2.33 -0.58
C ILE A 3 13.43 -3.80 -0.99
N LYS A 4 12.39 -4.46 -0.48
CA LYS A 4 12.14 -5.88 -0.72
C LYS A 4 11.08 -6.07 -1.81
N HIS A 5 11.41 -6.77 -2.88
CA HIS A 5 10.45 -7.12 -3.94
C HIS A 5 9.92 -8.52 -3.69
N ASP A 6 8.61 -8.70 -3.82
CA ASP A 6 7.95 -10.00 -3.87
C ASP A 6 7.31 -10.16 -5.24
N THR A 7 7.76 -11.13 -6.02
CA THR A 7 7.32 -11.30 -7.42
C THR A 7 5.93 -11.93 -7.54
N GLY A 8 5.21 -12.14 -6.43
CA GLY A 8 3.93 -12.85 -6.41
C GLY A 8 4.07 -14.39 -6.50
N TYR A 9 5.26 -14.88 -6.85
CA TYR A 9 5.65 -16.29 -6.86
C TYR A 9 6.55 -16.67 -5.67
N GLY A 10 6.61 -15.83 -4.63
CA GLY A 10 7.33 -16.10 -3.38
C GLY A 10 8.84 -15.86 -3.42
N ILE A 11 9.42 -15.54 -4.58
CA ILE A 11 10.84 -15.16 -4.66
C ILE A 11 10.98 -13.71 -4.23
N ARG A 12 11.73 -13.52 -3.13
CA ARG A 12 12.00 -12.23 -2.49
C ARG A 12 13.39 -11.74 -2.88
N GLU A 13 13.46 -10.57 -3.50
CA GLU A 13 14.73 -9.95 -3.90
C GLU A 13 14.90 -8.58 -3.26
N PHE A 14 16.11 -8.28 -2.77
CA PHE A 14 16.43 -6.94 -2.26
C PHE A 14 17.02 -6.06 -3.35
N VAL A 15 16.43 -4.88 -3.53
CA VAL A 15 16.84 -3.91 -4.55
C VAL A 15 17.35 -2.63 -3.86
N SER A 16 18.36 -2.00 -4.45
CA SER A 16 18.94 -0.76 -3.94
C SER A 16 18.11 0.46 -4.32
N PRO A 17 17.95 1.47 -3.44
CA PRO A 17 17.21 2.72 -3.70
C PRO A 17 17.57 3.41 -5.02
N LYS A 18 18.83 3.32 -5.45
CA LYS A 18 19.30 3.92 -6.72
C LYS A 18 18.66 3.33 -7.98
N LYS A 19 18.17 2.09 -7.93
CA LYS A 19 17.46 1.45 -9.06
C LYS A 19 16.00 1.90 -9.19
N PHE A 20 15.48 2.65 -8.22
CA PHE A 20 14.09 3.13 -8.19
C PHE A 20 13.90 4.52 -8.79
N VAL A 21 14.99 5.28 -8.94
CA VAL A 21 14.97 6.58 -9.62
C VAL A 21 14.97 6.34 -11.13
N ALA A 22 13.95 5.64 -11.63
CA ALA A 22 13.63 5.70 -13.04
C ALA A 22 13.00 7.07 -13.27
N ASN A 23 13.66 7.93 -14.06
CA ASN A 23 13.11 9.22 -14.49
C ASN A 23 11.96 8.99 -15.49
N ILE A 24 10.85 8.41 -15.03
CA ILE A 24 9.64 8.20 -15.82
C ILE A 24 8.89 9.52 -16.00
N LEU A 25 9.02 10.41 -15.01
CA LEU A 25 8.43 11.73 -14.98
C LEU A 25 9.51 12.81 -15.12
N CYS A 26 9.16 13.96 -15.70
CA CYS A 26 10.05 15.11 -15.77
C CYS A 26 10.26 15.73 -14.37
N GLU A 27 11.32 16.53 -14.22
CA GLU A 27 11.67 17.21 -12.97
C GLU A 27 10.49 17.98 -12.36
N LYS A 28 9.73 18.68 -13.20
CA LYS A 28 8.51 19.39 -12.79
C LYS A 28 7.50 18.46 -12.13
N HIS A 29 7.17 17.34 -12.78
CA HIS A 29 6.20 16.39 -12.22
C HIS A 29 6.72 15.71 -10.95
N ASN A 30 8.02 15.46 -10.83
CA ASN A 30 8.61 14.94 -9.59
C ASN A 30 8.48 15.93 -8.43
N ASN A 31 8.69 17.23 -8.69
CA ASN A 31 8.50 18.29 -7.70
C ASN A 31 7.02 18.49 -7.35
N ASP A 32 6.13 18.47 -8.35
CA ASP A 32 4.68 18.65 -8.14
C ASP A 32 4.11 17.49 -7.29
N LEU A 33 4.71 16.29 -7.32
CA LEU A 33 4.31 15.12 -6.55
C LEU A 33 4.97 15.00 -5.15
N HIS A 34 5.66 16.03 -4.64
CA HIS A 34 6.31 15.95 -3.31
C HIS A 34 5.30 15.76 -2.18
N ILE A 35 4.08 16.31 -2.31
CA ILE A 35 3.00 16.18 -1.31
C ILE A 35 2.60 14.71 -1.11
N ALA A 36 2.66 13.91 -2.18
CA ALA A 36 2.44 12.47 -2.12
C ALA A 36 3.53 11.77 -1.29
N ASP A 37 4.80 12.17 -1.48
CA ASP A 37 5.90 11.64 -0.68
C ASP A 37 5.79 12.05 0.81
N ASP A 38 5.32 13.27 1.10
CA ASP A 38 5.08 13.76 2.47
C ASP A 38 3.97 12.97 3.18
N ALA A 39 2.85 12.70 2.50
CA ALA A 39 1.77 11.88 3.03
C ALA A 39 2.26 10.46 3.38
N ALA A 40 3.06 9.87 2.50
CA ALA A 40 3.65 8.55 2.74
C ALA A 40 4.68 8.56 3.87
N LEU A 41 5.49 9.62 3.98
CA LEU A 41 6.44 9.79 5.07
C LEU A 41 5.72 9.89 6.42
N ALA A 42 4.59 10.61 6.49
CA ALA A 42 3.78 10.71 7.70
C ALA A 42 3.26 9.33 8.15
N VAL A 43 2.66 8.56 7.22
CA VAL A 43 2.19 7.19 7.48
C VAL A 43 3.35 6.28 7.92
N ALA A 44 4.45 6.27 7.18
CA ALA A 44 5.60 5.43 7.49
C ALA A 44 6.21 5.79 8.86
N THR A 45 6.30 7.08 9.19
CA THR A 45 6.83 7.57 10.47
C THR A 45 5.94 7.14 11.62
N PHE A 46 4.61 7.28 11.47
CA PHE A 46 3.66 6.87 12.50
C PHE A 46 3.75 5.37 12.76
N LEU A 47 3.66 4.54 11.71
CA LEU A 47 3.75 3.08 11.83
C LEU A 47 5.07 2.63 12.46
N ARG A 48 6.18 3.26 12.07
CA ARG A 48 7.50 2.98 12.63
C ARG A 48 7.53 3.31 14.12
N THR A 49 7.00 4.47 14.49
CA THR A 49 7.02 4.97 15.87
C THR A 49 6.22 4.06 16.79
N ILE A 50 4.98 3.73 16.42
CA ILE A 50 4.14 2.84 17.24
C ILE A 50 4.75 1.45 17.37
N SER A 51 5.35 0.92 16.30
CA SER A 51 6.00 -0.40 16.34
C SER A 51 7.23 -0.43 17.24
N LEU A 52 8.13 0.58 17.12
CA LEU A 52 9.31 0.65 17.97
C LEU A 52 8.95 0.85 19.44
N ARG A 53 7.95 1.68 19.75
CA ARG A 53 7.48 1.88 21.13
C ARG A 53 6.85 0.62 21.70
N TYR A 54 5.96 -0.04 20.96
CA TYR A 54 5.34 -1.30 21.39
C TYR A 54 6.38 -2.36 21.74
N ARG A 55 7.42 -2.50 20.91
CA ARG A 55 8.52 -3.45 21.17
C ARG A 55 9.40 -3.06 22.35
N ASN A 56 9.82 -1.78 22.40
CA ASN A 56 10.71 -1.30 23.46
C ASN A 56 10.01 -1.23 24.82
N GLY A 57 8.69 -1.09 24.84
CA GLY A 57 7.84 -1.13 26.03
C GLY A 57 7.38 -2.54 26.42
N ALA A 58 8.10 -3.61 26.01
CA ALA A 58 7.73 -5.00 26.32
C ALA A 58 6.28 -5.39 25.95
N GLY A 59 5.73 -4.82 24.88
CA GLY A 59 4.36 -5.05 24.44
C GLY A 59 3.31 -4.14 25.10
N GLU A 60 3.72 -3.04 25.72
CA GLU A 60 2.80 -1.98 26.16
C GLU A 60 2.33 -1.14 24.98
N TRP A 61 1.01 -1.03 24.82
CA TRP A 61 0.41 -0.24 23.73
C TRP A 61 0.40 1.26 24.00
N GLY A 62 0.51 1.67 25.28
CA GLY A 62 0.55 3.05 25.71
C GLY A 62 -0.82 3.74 25.58
N GLU A 63 -0.79 5.04 25.26
CA GLU A 63 -1.96 5.93 25.17
C GLU A 63 -2.57 5.99 23.76
N TYR A 64 -3.72 6.62 23.62
CA TYR A 64 -4.30 6.89 22.30
C TYR A 64 -3.38 7.78 21.45
N GLU A 65 -3.17 7.43 20.18
CA GLU A 65 -2.43 8.26 19.22
C GLU A 65 -3.10 8.20 17.84
N GLU A 66 -3.14 9.34 17.14
CA GLU A 66 -3.63 9.37 15.76
C GLU A 66 -2.84 10.33 14.87
N ILE A 67 -2.89 10.06 13.57
CA ILE A 67 -2.49 11.00 12.51
C ILE A 67 -3.62 11.16 11.52
N THR A 68 -3.66 12.31 10.84
CA THR A 68 -4.55 12.56 9.71
C THR A 68 -3.69 12.85 8.48
N VAL A 69 -3.94 12.14 7.38
CA VAL A 69 -3.21 12.28 6.12
C VAL A 69 -4.19 12.40 4.96
N SER A 70 -3.75 13.06 3.88
CA SER A 70 -4.47 13.05 2.62
C SER A 70 -4.47 11.65 2.01
N GLY A 71 -5.64 11.04 1.92
CA GLY A 71 -5.85 9.75 1.26
C GLY A 71 -5.55 9.84 -0.23
N ASP A 72 -5.88 10.97 -0.86
CA ASP A 72 -5.59 11.26 -2.28
C ASP A 72 -4.09 11.28 -2.56
N ASP A 73 -3.32 12.00 -1.74
CA ASP A 73 -1.87 12.08 -1.89
C ASP A 73 -1.20 10.75 -1.57
N PHE A 74 -1.68 10.04 -0.54
CA PHE A 74 -1.13 8.74 -0.19
C PHE A 74 -1.42 7.69 -1.27
N GLN A 75 -2.60 7.65 -1.88
CA GLN A 75 -2.88 6.73 -3.00
C GLN A 75 -2.09 7.10 -4.26
N ALA A 76 -1.88 8.40 -4.52
CA ALA A 76 -1.02 8.85 -5.60
C ALA A 76 0.44 8.42 -5.37
N TRP A 77 0.92 8.44 -4.12
CA TRP A 77 2.22 7.90 -3.77
C TRP A 77 2.32 6.40 -4.02
N VAL A 78 1.31 5.62 -3.61
CA VAL A 78 1.28 4.17 -3.88
C VAL A 78 1.33 3.90 -5.39
N LEU A 79 0.57 4.67 -6.19
CA LEU A 79 0.57 4.61 -7.65
C LEU A 79 1.95 4.96 -8.24
N LYS A 80 2.53 6.09 -7.82
CA LYS A 80 3.88 6.52 -8.20
C LYS A 80 4.90 5.42 -7.92
N LEU A 81 4.82 4.79 -6.74
CA LEU A 81 5.72 3.71 -6.36
C LEU A 81 5.57 2.51 -7.29
N ILE A 82 4.34 2.06 -7.56
CA ILE A 82 4.07 0.95 -8.48
C ILE A 82 4.63 1.24 -9.87
N LEU A 83 4.32 2.42 -10.43
CA LEU A 83 4.77 2.81 -11.76
C LEU A 83 6.31 2.87 -11.86
N ASN A 84 6.96 3.42 -10.83
CA ASN A 84 8.42 3.43 -10.73
C ASN A 84 9.03 2.02 -10.72
N HIS A 85 8.42 1.10 -9.98
CA HIS A 85 8.91 -0.29 -9.93
C HIS A 85 8.74 -1.01 -11.26
N VAL A 86 7.61 -0.78 -11.94
CA VAL A 86 7.31 -1.40 -13.23
C VAL A 86 8.24 -0.88 -14.33
N ALA A 87 8.42 0.44 -14.46
CA ALA A 87 9.26 0.97 -15.55
C ALA A 87 10.76 0.88 -15.26
N GLY A 88 11.17 0.81 -13.98
CA GLY A 88 12.56 0.56 -13.58
C GLY A 88 13.07 -0.85 -13.92
N LYS A 89 12.25 -1.71 -14.56
CA LYS A 89 12.54 -3.11 -14.88
C LYS A 89 13.01 -3.93 -13.66
N ALA A 90 12.49 -3.60 -12.49
CA ALA A 90 12.99 -4.11 -11.23
C ALA A 90 12.52 -5.53 -10.90
N PHE A 91 11.77 -6.19 -11.80
CA PHE A 91 11.32 -7.58 -11.62
C PHE A 91 12.19 -8.57 -12.41
N ALA A 92 12.51 -9.71 -11.80
CA ALA A 92 13.30 -10.78 -12.45
C ALA A 92 12.64 -11.29 -13.76
N HIS A 93 11.31 -11.33 -13.81
CA HIS A 93 10.51 -11.67 -15.00
C HIS A 93 10.61 -10.61 -16.12
N GLN A 94 11.10 -9.40 -15.82
CA GLN A 94 11.32 -8.32 -16.79
C GLN A 94 12.73 -8.31 -17.39
N LYS A 95 13.59 -9.29 -17.09
CA LYS A 95 14.88 -9.46 -17.78
C LYS A 95 14.66 -9.88 -19.23
N GLY A 96 14.34 -8.92 -20.09
CA GLY A 96 14.21 -9.08 -21.54
C GLY A 96 12.78 -9.20 -22.08
N GLN A 97 11.74 -9.19 -21.23
CA GLN A 97 10.35 -9.25 -21.68
C GLN A 97 9.64 -7.88 -21.56
N PHE A 98 8.89 -7.53 -22.59
CA PHE A 98 8.13 -6.28 -22.70
C PHE A 98 6.87 -6.38 -21.83
N VAL A 99 6.90 -5.79 -20.64
CA VAL A 99 5.66 -5.53 -19.89
C VAL A 99 4.93 -4.43 -20.64
N ARG A 100 3.71 -4.70 -21.10
CA ARG A 100 2.86 -3.66 -21.68
C ARG A 100 2.70 -2.57 -20.61
N PRO A 101 2.94 -1.29 -20.97
CA PRO A 101 2.85 -0.21 -20.00
C PRO A 101 1.44 -0.23 -19.43
N PHE A 102 1.35 -0.06 -18.12
CA PHE A 102 0.16 0.33 -17.35
C PHE A 102 -0.85 1.15 -18.19
N PRO A 103 -2.14 1.11 -17.84
CA PRO A 103 -3.15 1.87 -18.58
C PRO A 103 -2.73 3.35 -18.64
N PRO A 104 -2.76 4.03 -19.81
CA PRO A 104 -2.43 5.45 -19.91
C PRO A 104 -3.17 6.30 -18.88
N GLU A 105 -4.40 5.90 -18.55
CA GLU A 105 -5.26 6.48 -17.54
C GLU A 105 -4.60 6.51 -16.14
N ALA A 106 -3.74 5.54 -15.81
CA ALA A 106 -2.98 5.56 -14.56
C ALA A 106 -1.98 6.73 -14.49
N ILE A 107 -1.41 7.13 -15.62
CA ILE A 107 -0.55 8.32 -15.67
C ILE A 107 -1.38 9.59 -15.56
N ASP A 108 -2.52 9.66 -16.24
CA ASP A 108 -3.39 10.82 -16.16
C ASP A 108 -3.96 11.02 -14.74
N VAL A 109 -4.32 9.94 -14.07
CA VAL A 109 -4.73 9.97 -12.66
C VAL A 109 -3.58 10.40 -11.75
N LEU A 110 -2.37 9.86 -11.94
CA LEU A 110 -1.20 10.26 -11.14
C LEU A 110 -0.89 11.75 -11.30
N LEU A 111 -1.02 12.30 -12.51
CA LEU A 111 -0.74 13.69 -12.82
C LEU A 111 -1.92 14.64 -12.57
N GLY A 112 -3.01 14.15 -11.97
CA GLY A 112 -4.22 14.94 -11.69
C GLY A 112 -4.94 15.43 -12.94
N ARG A 113 -4.69 14.81 -14.11
CA ARG A 113 -5.34 15.13 -15.39
C ARG A 113 -6.66 14.40 -15.57
N ALA A 114 -6.88 13.34 -14.79
CA ALA A 114 -8.12 12.58 -14.74
C ALA A 114 -8.54 12.34 -13.28
N MET A 115 -9.85 12.23 -13.06
CA MET A 115 -10.37 11.80 -11.76
C MET A 115 -10.10 10.32 -11.54
N TRP A 116 -9.88 9.94 -10.29
CA TRP A 116 -9.75 8.53 -9.92
C TRP A 116 -11.05 7.76 -10.21
N PRO A 117 -11.02 6.68 -11.00
CA PRO A 117 -12.19 5.85 -11.21
C PRO A 117 -12.74 5.27 -9.90
N ARG A 118 -14.07 5.06 -9.86
CA ARG A 118 -14.76 4.56 -8.66
C ARG A 118 -14.22 3.22 -8.15
N ASN A 119 -13.95 2.30 -9.06
CA ASN A 119 -13.43 0.97 -8.74
C ASN A 119 -11.90 0.93 -8.56
N TRP A 120 -11.22 2.08 -8.61
CA TRP A 120 -9.79 2.21 -8.35
C TRP A 120 -9.53 2.91 -7.02
N GLY A 121 -8.35 2.71 -6.48
CA GLY A 121 -7.88 3.45 -5.32
C GLY A 121 -7.37 2.56 -4.21
N LEU A 122 -6.91 3.21 -3.15
CA LEU A 122 -6.24 2.58 -2.03
C LEU A 122 -7.12 1.52 -1.38
N CYS A 123 -6.54 0.38 -1.03
CA CYS A 123 -7.19 -0.72 -0.36
C CYS A 123 -6.42 -1.09 0.91
N VAL A 124 -7.13 -1.30 2.00
CA VAL A 124 -6.61 -1.90 3.24
C VAL A 124 -7.36 -3.18 3.55
N ALA A 125 -6.78 -4.07 4.35
CA ALA A 125 -7.47 -5.30 4.75
C ALA A 125 -8.76 -4.95 5.51
N GLY A 126 -9.91 -5.46 5.05
CA GLY A 126 -11.16 -5.36 5.81
C GLY A 126 -11.43 -6.57 6.68
N ASP A 127 -10.59 -7.61 6.58
CA ASP A 127 -10.77 -8.90 7.23
C ASP A 127 -9.40 -9.56 7.45
N ALA A 128 -9.17 -10.11 8.65
CA ALA A 128 -7.93 -10.81 9.00
C ALA A 128 -7.69 -12.10 8.21
N ALA A 129 -8.71 -12.63 7.53
CA ALA A 129 -8.59 -13.74 6.58
C ALA A 129 -7.92 -13.33 5.25
N ASN A 130 -7.76 -12.03 4.98
CA ASN A 130 -6.91 -11.57 3.89
C ASN A 130 -5.44 -11.79 4.28
N LYS A 131 -4.75 -12.68 3.54
CA LYS A 131 -3.35 -13.06 3.78
C LYS A 131 -2.36 -12.23 2.98
N ASP A 132 -2.84 -11.46 2.01
CA ASP A 132 -2.04 -10.68 1.08
C ASP A 132 -1.89 -9.24 1.57
N LEU A 133 -2.99 -8.61 2.00
CA LEU A 133 -2.99 -7.32 2.69
C LEU A 133 -2.70 -7.51 4.17
N LYS A 134 -1.45 -7.24 4.57
CA LYS A 134 -1.03 -7.40 5.96
C LYS A 134 -1.62 -6.34 6.88
N ILE A 135 -2.11 -6.76 8.04
CA ILE A 135 -2.64 -5.87 9.08
C ILE A 135 -1.52 -5.41 10.04
N ASN A 136 -0.52 -6.26 10.28
CA ASN A 136 0.55 -6.14 11.28
C ASN A 136 0.06 -6.07 12.75
N ALA A 137 0.63 -6.91 13.61
CA ALA A 137 0.45 -6.84 15.08
C ALA A 137 1.62 -6.11 15.78
N PHE A 138 2.59 -5.60 15.01
CA PHE A 138 3.78 -4.88 15.44
C PHE A 138 4.76 -5.68 16.30
N ASP A 139 4.67 -7.01 16.24
CA ASP A 139 5.47 -7.98 17.00
C ASP A 139 6.75 -8.44 16.27
N ARG A 140 6.89 -8.14 14.98
CA ARG A 140 8.00 -8.57 14.12
C ARG A 140 9.03 -7.46 13.88
N LEU A 141 10.31 -7.73 14.17
CA LEU A 141 11.38 -6.71 14.11
C LEU A 141 11.78 -6.39 12.67
N GLU A 142 11.73 -7.41 11.82
CA GLU A 142 12.11 -7.27 10.40
C GLU A 142 11.22 -6.24 9.72
N ASP A 143 9.95 -6.18 10.10
CA ASP A 143 8.97 -5.26 9.53
C ASP A 143 9.35 -3.79 9.77
N VAL A 144 10.22 -3.46 10.73
CA VAL A 144 10.73 -2.09 10.93
C VAL A 144 12.21 -1.90 10.61
N THR A 145 12.95 -2.97 10.32
CA THR A 145 14.40 -2.88 10.12
C THR A 145 14.80 -3.21 8.69
N THR A 146 14.46 -4.41 8.23
CA THR A 146 14.94 -5.00 6.98
C THR A 146 13.85 -5.10 5.92
N GLU A 147 12.59 -5.21 6.33
CA GLU A 147 11.40 -5.39 5.49
C GLU A 147 10.41 -4.21 5.59
N TRP A 148 10.88 -3.07 6.07
CA TRP A 148 10.10 -1.84 6.29
C TRP A 148 9.38 -1.31 5.04
N LEU A 149 9.86 -1.65 3.84
CA LEU A 149 9.19 -1.37 2.58
C LEU A 149 9.29 -2.58 1.65
N SER A 150 8.14 -3.07 1.19
CA SER A 150 8.08 -4.10 0.15
C SER A 150 7.01 -3.84 -0.90
N PHE A 151 7.18 -4.43 -2.07
CA PHE A 151 6.23 -4.32 -3.17
C PHE A 151 5.90 -5.67 -3.81
N GLN A 152 4.62 -5.88 -4.11
CA GLN A 152 4.08 -7.04 -4.83
C GLN A 152 3.15 -6.58 -5.97
N PRO A 153 3.55 -6.70 -7.25
CA PRO A 153 2.68 -6.32 -8.37
C PRO A 153 1.55 -7.34 -8.60
N PHE A 154 0.44 -6.86 -9.15
CA PHE A 154 -0.58 -7.72 -9.76
C PHE A 154 -0.29 -7.83 -11.25
N ILE A 155 0.32 -8.95 -11.65
CA ILE A 155 0.68 -9.22 -13.04
C ILE A 155 -0.33 -10.22 -13.62
N HIS A 156 -0.98 -9.82 -14.71
CA HIS A 156 -1.86 -10.70 -15.48
C HIS A 156 -1.05 -11.63 -16.38
N ASN A 157 -1.68 -12.73 -16.83
CA ASN A 157 -1.03 -13.74 -17.67
C ASN A 157 -0.51 -13.20 -19.01
N ASP A 158 -1.06 -12.09 -19.50
CA ASP A 158 -0.63 -11.37 -20.70
C ASP A 158 0.47 -10.32 -20.42
N GLY A 159 0.98 -10.30 -19.18
CA GLY A 159 2.06 -9.42 -18.73
C GLY A 159 1.61 -8.02 -18.32
N TRP A 160 0.30 -7.73 -18.28
CA TRP A 160 -0.21 -6.43 -17.82
C TRP A 160 -0.10 -6.28 -16.31
N VAL A 161 0.26 -5.08 -15.86
CA VAL A 161 0.23 -4.72 -14.44
C VAL A 161 -1.12 -4.10 -14.11
N GLY A 162 -1.94 -4.83 -13.36
CA GLY A 162 -3.27 -4.39 -12.92
C GLY A 162 -3.27 -3.68 -11.57
N GLY A 163 -2.12 -3.54 -10.91
CA GLY A 163 -2.01 -2.94 -9.58
C GLY A 163 -0.86 -3.51 -8.77
N GLY A 164 -0.98 -3.45 -7.45
CA GLY A 164 -0.10 -4.15 -6.53
C GLY A 164 -0.36 -3.83 -5.06
N ILE A 165 0.45 -4.44 -4.19
CA ILE A 165 0.47 -4.22 -2.75
C ILE A 165 1.81 -3.60 -2.39
N VAL A 166 1.77 -2.45 -1.72
CA VAL A 166 2.91 -1.84 -1.06
C VAL A 166 2.79 -2.16 0.42
N ASN A 167 3.79 -2.82 1.00
CA ASN A 167 3.87 -3.00 2.43
C ASN A 167 4.78 -1.94 3.04
N LEU A 168 4.26 -1.18 4.01
CA LEU A 168 4.98 -0.21 4.81
C LEU A 168 4.95 -0.65 6.26
N ASN A 169 6.13 -0.86 6.84
CA ASN A 169 6.30 -1.32 8.21
C ASN A 169 5.39 -2.51 8.58
N GLY A 170 5.34 -3.52 7.70
CA GLY A 170 4.51 -4.70 7.87
C GLY A 170 3.01 -4.52 7.60
N VAL A 171 2.54 -3.30 7.27
CA VAL A 171 1.15 -2.99 6.93
C VAL A 171 0.99 -2.92 5.41
N GLY A 172 0.03 -3.65 4.86
CA GLY A 172 -0.22 -3.77 3.42
C GLY A 172 -1.24 -2.74 2.90
N PHE A 173 -0.84 -2.02 1.86
CA PHE A 173 -1.65 -1.05 1.13
C PHE A 173 -1.78 -1.51 -0.32
N GLY A 174 -2.98 -1.94 -0.71
CA GLY A 174 -3.30 -2.38 -2.06
C GLY A 174 -3.70 -1.22 -2.96
N LEU A 175 -3.44 -1.36 -4.25
CA LEU A 175 -3.95 -0.47 -5.29
C LEU A 175 -4.27 -1.29 -6.54
N THR A 176 -5.40 -1.01 -7.18
CA THR A 176 -5.80 -1.62 -8.46
C THR A 176 -6.06 -0.57 -9.52
N PHE A 177 -5.67 -0.88 -10.75
CA PHE A 177 -5.86 -0.13 -12.00
C PHE A 177 -6.96 -0.74 -12.86
N PHE A 178 -7.57 -1.84 -12.42
CA PHE A 178 -8.69 -2.46 -13.10
C PHE A 178 -9.30 -3.48 -12.15
N ASP A 179 -10.44 -3.15 -11.53
CA ASP A 179 -11.18 -4.12 -10.75
C ASP A 179 -12.66 -4.12 -11.12
N PRO A 180 -13.05 -4.75 -12.23
CA PRO A 180 -14.45 -4.95 -12.57
C PRO A 180 -15.13 -5.91 -11.58
N SER A 181 -14.36 -6.64 -10.76
CA SER A 181 -14.90 -7.58 -9.79
C SER A 181 -15.43 -6.88 -8.54
N ARG A 182 -15.05 -5.64 -8.23
CA ARG A 182 -15.62 -4.89 -7.08
C ARG A 182 -17.15 -4.77 -7.13
N ASP A 183 -17.72 -4.65 -8.33
CA ASP A 183 -19.17 -4.61 -8.52
C ASP A 183 -19.81 -6.00 -8.54
N ASN A 184 -19.00 -7.07 -8.45
CA ASN A 184 -19.42 -8.47 -8.35
C ASN A 184 -18.81 -9.13 -7.09
N PRO A 185 -19.51 -9.09 -5.94
CA PRO A 185 -18.99 -9.59 -4.65
C PRO A 185 -18.47 -11.03 -4.69
N SER A 186 -19.07 -11.91 -5.49
CA SER A 186 -18.64 -13.30 -5.64
C SER A 186 -17.29 -13.41 -6.34
N ALA A 187 -17.05 -12.58 -7.37
CA ALA A 187 -15.78 -12.52 -8.06
C ALA A 187 -14.70 -11.81 -7.21
N PHE A 188 -15.06 -10.71 -6.54
CA PHE A 188 -14.13 -9.96 -5.69
C PHE A 188 -13.59 -10.79 -4.53
N ASN A 189 -14.45 -11.60 -3.90
CA ASN A 189 -14.09 -12.40 -2.74
C ASN A 189 -13.52 -13.79 -3.08
N ASN A 190 -13.17 -14.02 -4.35
CA ASN A 190 -12.44 -15.21 -4.76
C ASN A 190 -11.11 -15.32 -3.96
N PRO A 191 -10.75 -16.50 -3.42
CA PRO A 191 -9.47 -16.73 -2.75
C PRO A 191 -8.23 -16.29 -3.55
N GLY A 192 -8.31 -16.34 -4.89
CA GLY A 192 -7.23 -15.90 -5.78
C GLY A 192 -7.11 -14.38 -5.94
N ASN A 193 -8.06 -13.59 -5.46
CA ASN A 193 -7.95 -12.12 -5.46
C ASN A 193 -7.15 -11.65 -4.23
N PRO A 194 -5.99 -11.00 -4.41
CA PRO A 194 -5.21 -10.45 -3.29
C PRO A 194 -5.94 -9.34 -2.53
N LEU A 195 -6.88 -8.65 -3.19
CA LEU A 195 -7.68 -7.58 -2.59
C LEU A 195 -9.01 -8.06 -2.01
N ARG A 196 -9.28 -9.37 -1.97
CA ARG A 196 -10.53 -9.92 -1.40
C ARG A 196 -10.81 -9.34 -0.01
N ARG A 197 -12.08 -9.06 0.29
CA ARG A 197 -12.50 -8.49 1.57
C ARG A 197 -11.75 -7.21 1.99
N SER A 198 -11.15 -6.47 1.04
CA SER A 198 -10.51 -5.19 1.34
C SER A 198 -11.52 -4.05 1.40
N ILE A 199 -11.19 -3.04 2.20
CA ILE A 199 -11.88 -1.76 2.23
C ILE A 199 -11.14 -0.80 1.29
N GLN A 200 -11.87 -0.26 0.33
CA GLN A 200 -11.38 0.76 -0.59
C GLN A 200 -11.57 2.14 0.01
N ARG A 201 -10.58 3.02 -0.17
CA ARG A 201 -10.56 4.41 0.31
C ARG A 201 -11.08 4.50 1.75
N PRO A 202 -10.40 3.85 2.71
CA PRO A 202 -10.87 3.81 4.09
C PRO A 202 -10.95 5.23 4.67
N GLY A 203 -11.95 5.51 5.51
CA GLY A 203 -12.03 6.77 6.25
C GLY A 203 -11.01 6.82 7.38
N TYR A 204 -10.82 5.69 8.06
CA TYR A 204 -9.67 5.46 8.94
C TYR A 204 -9.33 3.97 9.00
N MET A 205 -8.09 3.70 9.41
CA MET A 205 -7.66 2.39 9.90
C MET A 205 -7.08 2.54 11.31
N ALA A 206 -7.40 1.62 12.21
CA ALA A 206 -6.92 1.66 13.59
C ALA A 206 -6.50 0.28 14.08
N TRP A 207 -5.57 0.27 15.03
CA TRP A 207 -5.20 -0.91 15.81
C TRP A 207 -5.58 -0.67 17.27
N GLU A 208 -6.35 -1.58 17.83
CA GLU A 208 -6.86 -1.50 19.19
C GLU A 208 -6.27 -2.59 20.08
N ASN A 209 -5.85 -2.22 21.29
CA ASN A 209 -5.50 -3.16 22.34
C ASN A 209 -6.01 -2.63 23.67
N ASN A 210 -6.82 -3.44 24.37
CA ASN A 210 -7.43 -3.10 25.66
C ASN A 210 -8.13 -1.72 25.66
N GLY A 211 -8.86 -1.39 24.59
CA GLY A 211 -9.60 -0.14 24.44
C GLY A 211 -8.75 1.07 24.01
N VAL A 212 -7.43 0.94 23.91
CA VAL A 212 -6.56 2.01 23.39
C VAL A 212 -6.29 1.81 21.90
N GLN A 213 -6.46 2.88 21.12
CA GLN A 213 -6.28 2.85 19.67
C GLN A 213 -5.05 3.64 19.19
N LYS A 214 -4.39 3.11 18.14
CA LYS A 214 -3.50 3.86 17.25
C LYS A 214 -4.18 3.99 15.91
N ARG A 215 -4.40 5.21 15.41
CA ARG A 215 -5.27 5.45 14.25
C ARG A 215 -4.58 6.27 13.15
N ILE A 216 -4.89 5.91 11.91
CA ILE A 216 -4.59 6.72 10.72
C ILE A 216 -5.94 7.12 10.12
N ASN A 217 -6.24 8.41 10.12
CA ASN A 217 -7.39 8.99 9.43
C ASN A 217 -6.97 9.41 8.01
N PHE A 218 -7.82 9.13 7.03
CA PHE A 218 -7.61 9.54 5.64
C PHE A 218 -8.66 10.56 5.23
N THR A 219 -8.21 11.69 4.70
CA THR A 219 -9.10 12.68 4.08
C THR A 219 -9.15 12.47 2.57
N TRP A 220 -10.35 12.50 2.00
CA TRP A 220 -10.61 12.30 0.59
C TRP A 220 -11.35 13.51 0.02
N SER A 221 -11.01 13.89 -1.21
CA SER A 221 -11.67 14.98 -1.94
C SER A 221 -12.90 14.53 -2.73
N ASP A 222 -13.17 13.23 -2.78
CA ASP A 222 -14.32 12.65 -3.48
C ASP A 222 -15.61 12.72 -2.64
N VAL A 223 -16.73 12.36 -3.28
CA VAL A 223 -18.09 12.46 -2.69
C VAL A 223 -18.57 11.14 -2.09
N TRP A 224 -17.71 10.13 -2.00
CA TRP A 224 -18.12 8.78 -1.66
C TRP A 224 -18.07 8.53 -0.15
N GLU A 225 -18.86 7.55 0.29
CA GLU A 225 -18.82 7.13 1.68
C GLU A 225 -17.59 6.25 1.94
N HIS A 226 -16.80 6.65 2.94
CA HIS A 226 -15.56 5.97 3.30
C HIS A 226 -15.75 5.10 4.53
N LYS A 227 -15.76 3.78 4.33
CA LYS A 227 -15.84 2.80 5.41
C LYS A 227 -14.59 2.85 6.29
N THR A 228 -14.72 2.49 7.55
CA THR A 228 -13.63 2.51 8.52
C THR A 228 -13.32 1.10 9.02
N ILE A 229 -12.12 0.91 9.58
CA ILE A 229 -11.70 -0.39 10.12
C ILE A 229 -10.89 -0.25 11.39
N THR A 230 -11.18 -1.10 12.37
CA THR A 230 -10.40 -1.27 13.59
C THR A 230 -9.98 -2.73 13.70
N TYR A 231 -8.68 -2.97 13.84
CA TYR A 231 -8.10 -4.28 14.09
C TYR A 231 -7.88 -4.47 15.59
N THR A 232 -8.58 -5.42 16.19
CA THR A 232 -8.35 -5.79 17.59
C THR A 232 -7.13 -6.69 17.69
N MET A 233 -6.11 -6.24 18.41
CA MET A 233 -4.89 -7.00 18.65
C MET A 233 -5.12 -7.98 19.80
N ILE A 234 -4.91 -9.26 19.53
CA ILE A 234 -4.96 -10.32 20.54
C ILE A 234 -3.52 -10.68 20.88
N ARG A 235 -3.12 -10.60 22.16
CA ARG A 235 -1.84 -11.15 22.60
C ARG A 235 -1.90 -12.67 22.39
N GLY A 236 -0.98 -13.21 21.59
CA GLY A 236 -0.77 -14.65 21.55
C GLY A 236 -0.33 -15.13 22.93
N ASN A 237 -1.02 -16.15 23.46
CA ASN A 237 -0.58 -16.88 24.65
C ASN A 237 0.76 -17.59 24.40
#